data_AF-A0A9D7SAY5-F1
#
_entry.id   AF-A0A9D7SAY5-F1
#
_cell.length_a   1.000
_cell.length_b   1.000
_cell.length_c   1.000
_cell.angle_alpha   90.00
_cell.angle_beta   90.00
_cell.angle_gamma   90.00
#
_symmetry.space_group_name_H-M   'P 1'
#
loop_
_entity.id
_entity.type
_entity.pdbx_description
1 polymer ?
#
loop_
_entity_poly.entity_id
_entity_poly.type
_entity_poly.pdbx_seq_one_letter_code
_entity_poly.pdbx_strand_id
1 'polypeptide(L)'
;METFCTMKVFSKKIVVELLEEASNYYYNLPLKIQIKFLICFEKTEAGIKGYWFEKLKESDGIFEFKVQDSEKFYRIFAFWSKEDEQKH
;
A
#
# COMPACT_ATOMS: atom_id res chain seq x y z
N MET A 1 -2.11 -8.34 -35.51
CA MET A 1 -2.13 -9.16 -34.29
C MET A 1 -1.92 -8.21 -33.13
N GLU A 2 -2.99 -7.93 -32.39
CA GLU A 2 -2.97 -6.98 -31.27
C GLU A 2 -2.27 -7.64 -30.08
N THR A 3 -1.23 -7.00 -29.57
CA THR A 3 -0.50 -7.47 -28.40
C THR A 3 -1.31 -7.13 -27.16
N PHE A 4 -2.08 -8.09 -26.66
CA PHE A 4 -2.75 -7.96 -25.37
C PHE A 4 -1.69 -8.01 -24.26
N CYS A 5 -1.46 -6.86 -23.64
CA CYS A 5 -0.63 -6.73 -22.45
C CYS A 5 -1.25 -7.61 -21.35
N THR A 6 -0.57 -8.69 -20.96
CA THR A 6 -1.08 -9.65 -19.98
C THR A 6 -1.14 -8.99 -18.61
N MET A 7 -2.33 -8.59 -18.17
CA MET A 7 -2.54 -8.13 -16.80
C MET A 7 -2.40 -9.31 -15.84
N LYS A 8 -1.38 -9.27 -14.98
CA LYS A 8 -1.12 -10.29 -13.98
C LYS A 8 -2.05 -10.06 -12.78
N VAL A 9 -3.16 -10.79 -12.72
CA VAL A 9 -4.10 -10.77 -11.58
C VAL A 9 -3.51 -11.62 -10.45
N PHE A 10 -3.47 -11.08 -9.22
CA PHE A 10 -3.06 -11.83 -8.04
C PHE A 10 -4.14 -12.86 -7.65
N SER A 11 -3.74 -14.09 -7.33
CA SER A 11 -4.67 -15.19 -7.02
C SER A 11 -5.22 -15.17 -5.59
N LYS A 12 -4.52 -14.54 -4.65
CA LYS A 12 -4.96 -14.34 -3.26
C LYS A 12 -5.44 -12.88 -3.09
N LYS A 13 -6.54 -12.68 -2.35
CA LYS A 13 -7.04 -11.35 -1.99
C LYS A 13 -5.96 -10.61 -1.20
N ILE A 14 -5.70 -9.36 -1.57
CA ILE A 14 -4.81 -8.46 -0.82
C ILE A 14 -5.70 -7.64 0.12
N VAL A 15 -5.33 -7.55 1.39
CA VAL A 15 -6.01 -6.72 2.39
C VAL A 15 -4.96 -5.81 3.03
N VAL A 16 -5.31 -4.54 3.21
CA VAL A 16 -4.46 -3.57 3.89
C VAL A 16 -5.00 -3.38 5.31
N GLU A 17 -4.20 -3.75 6.29
CA GLU A 17 -4.51 -3.57 7.71
C GLU A 17 -3.56 -2.55 8.33
N LEU A 18 -4.11 -1.59 9.07
CA LEU A 18 -3.33 -0.60 9.80
C LEU A 18 -3.10 -1.10 11.23
N LEU A 19 -1.82 -1.21 11.61
CA LEU A 19 -1.44 -1.35 13.02
C LEU A 19 -1.90 -0.11 13.80
N GLU A 20 -2.03 -0.24 15.12
CA GLU A 20 -2.51 0.84 15.98
C GLU A 20 -1.73 2.14 15.79
N GLU A 21 -0.40 2.06 15.70
CA GLU A 21 0.46 3.22 15.49
C GLU A 21 0.23 3.87 14.12
N ALA A 22 0.02 3.06 13.08
CA ALA A 22 -0.25 3.53 11.73
C ALA A 22 -1.64 4.16 11.63
N SER A 23 -2.63 3.56 12.29
CA SER A 23 -4.00 4.06 12.41
C SER A 23 -4.02 5.42 13.11
N ASN A 24 -3.37 5.53 14.27
CA ASN A 24 -3.23 6.78 15.01
C ASN A 24 -2.55 7.87 14.18
N TYR A 25 -1.49 7.54 13.45
CA TYR A 25 -0.85 8.48 12.53
C TYR A 25 -1.82 8.91 11.41
N TYR A 26 -2.45 7.95 10.73
CA TYR A 26 -3.36 8.19 9.62
C TYR A 26 -4.53 9.11 10.00
N TYR A 27 -5.22 8.84 11.12
CA TYR A 27 -6.37 9.64 11.53
C TYR A 27 -6.03 11.06 12.01
N ASN A 28 -4.77 11.32 12.35
CA ASN A 28 -4.27 12.65 12.69
C ASN A 28 -3.83 13.47 11.46
N LEU A 29 -3.82 12.89 10.26
CA LEU A 29 -3.49 13.61 9.03
C LEU A 29 -4.64 14.51 8.57
N PRO A 30 -4.38 15.55 7.76
CA PRO A 30 -5.44 16.31 7.12
C PRO A 30 -6.34 15.40 6.27
N LEU A 31 -7.66 15.67 6.27
CA LEU A 31 -8.65 14.84 5.56
C LEU A 31 -8.28 14.58 4.08
N LYS A 32 -7.74 15.59 3.40
CA LYS A 32 -7.24 15.47 2.02
C LYS A 32 -6.17 14.38 1.85
N ILE A 33 -5.29 14.23 2.85
CA ILE A 33 -4.22 13.24 2.83
C ILE A 33 -4.75 11.86 3.22
N GLN A 34 -5.69 11.80 4.18
CA GLN A 34 -6.41 10.57 4.50
C GLN A 34 -7.06 9.97 3.25
N ILE A 35 -7.82 10.78 2.50
CA ILE A 35 -8.47 10.37 1.24
C ILE A 35 -7.43 9.87 0.22
N LYS A 36 -6.28 10.53 0.09
CA LYS A 36 -5.20 10.08 -0.82
C LYS A 36 -4.69 8.70 -0.43
N PHE A 37 -4.44 8.46 0.85
CA PHE A 37 -4.00 7.16 1.35
C PHE A 37 -5.08 6.09 1.18
N LEU A 38 -6.35 6.39 1.48
CA LEU A 38 -7.47 5.48 1.25
C LEU A 38 -7.51 4.99 -0.20
N ILE A 39 -7.39 5.89 -1.17
CA ILE A 39 -7.33 5.53 -2.60
C ILE A 39 -6.13 4.63 -2.90
N CYS A 40 -4.98 4.85 -2.25
CA CYS A 40 -3.80 4.00 -2.42
C CYS A 40 -4.02 2.59 -1.85
N PHE A 41 -4.69 2.48 -0.70
CA PHE A 41 -5.06 1.21 -0.09
C PHE A 41 -6.03 0.44 -0.97
N GLU A 42 -7.15 1.06 -1.39
CA GLU A 42 -8.14 0.43 -2.27
C GLU A 42 -7.53 -0.07 -3.59
N LYS A 43 -6.65 0.73 -4.21
CA LYS A 43 -5.93 0.31 -5.42
C LYS A 43 -5.04 -0.90 -5.16
N THR A 44 -4.38 -0.94 -4.02
CA THR A 44 -3.47 -2.04 -3.65
C THR A 44 -4.25 -3.31 -3.35
N GLU A 45 -5.38 -3.21 -2.65
CA GLU A 45 -6.30 -4.33 -2.39
C GLU A 45 -6.93 -4.87 -3.69
N ALA A 46 -7.21 -3.99 -4.66
CA ALA A 46 -7.64 -4.37 -6.01
C ALA A 46 -6.51 -5.01 -6.86
N GLY A 47 -5.30 -5.15 -6.30
CA GLY A 47 -4.14 -5.73 -7.00
C GLY A 47 -3.49 -4.78 -8.02
N ILE A 48 -3.88 -3.51 -8.05
CA ILE A 48 -3.31 -2.49 -8.93
C ILE A 48 -1.97 -2.06 -8.35
N LYS A 49 -0.92 -2.09 -9.17
CA LYS A 49 0.43 -1.65 -8.80
C LYS A 49 0.72 -0.25 -9.34
N GLY A 50 1.46 0.55 -8.57
CA GLY A 50 1.98 1.82 -9.04
C GLY A 50 2.88 2.50 -8.02
N TYR A 51 3.34 3.70 -8.36
CA TYR A 51 4.34 4.46 -7.59
C TYR A 51 3.90 4.82 -6.15
N TRP A 52 2.61 4.67 -5.84
CA TRP A 52 2.08 4.93 -4.51
C TRP A 52 2.38 3.79 -3.52
N PHE A 53 2.79 2.61 -4.00
CA PHE A 53 3.13 1.46 -3.18
C PHE A 53 4.35 0.73 -3.74
N GLU A 54 5.52 0.94 -3.13
CA GLU A 54 6.80 0.45 -3.62
C GLU A 54 7.58 -0.28 -2.53
N LYS A 55 8.38 -1.28 -2.89
CA LYS A 55 9.33 -1.89 -1.96
C LYS A 55 10.46 -0.91 -1.70
N LEU A 56 10.79 -0.66 -0.43
CA LEU A 56 11.91 0.19 -0.07
C LEU A 56 13.22 -0.47 -0.54
N LYS A 57 14.09 0.29 -1.20
CA LYS A 57 15.39 -0.23 -1.65
C LYS A 57 16.22 -0.59 -0.41
N GLU A 58 16.94 -1.71 -0.48
CA GLU A 58 17.82 -2.17 0.60
C GLU A 58 17.10 -2.60 1.89
N SER A 59 15.78 -2.73 1.88
CA SER A 59 15.01 -3.35 2.96
C SER A 59 14.63 -4.79 2.62
N ASP A 60 14.62 -5.66 3.62
CA ASP A 60 14.01 -6.97 3.49
C ASP A 60 12.51 -6.89 3.84
N GLY A 61 11.67 -7.07 2.84
CA GLY A 61 10.21 -7.16 3.02
C GLY A 61 9.46 -5.87 3.40
N ILE A 62 10.11 -4.70 3.49
CA ILE A 62 9.43 -3.43 3.82
C ILE A 62 8.99 -2.71 2.54
N PHE A 63 7.72 -2.33 2.52
CA PHE A 63 7.09 -1.53 1.50
C PHE A 63 6.70 -0.16 2.06
N GLU A 64 6.55 0.83 1.19
CA GLU A 64 6.05 2.15 1.55
C GLU A 64 4.83 2.54 0.72
N PHE A 65 3.80 3.03 1.41
CA PHE A 65 2.78 3.87 0.80
C PHE A 65 3.26 5.31 0.79
N LYS A 66 3.25 5.97 -0.37
CA LYS A 66 3.70 7.35 -0.52
C LYS A 66 2.62 8.22 -1.13
N VAL A 67 2.25 9.28 -0.42
CA VAL A 67 1.39 10.35 -0.93
C VAL A 67 2.08 11.69 -0.75
N GLN A 68 1.84 12.61 -1.68
CA GLN A 68 2.42 13.95 -1.66
C GLN A 68 1.31 15.00 -1.62
N ASP A 69 1.59 16.10 -0.95
CA ASP A 69 0.88 17.36 -1.10
C ASP A 69 1.86 18.45 -1.54
N SER A 70 1.39 19.69 -1.76
CA SER A 70 2.23 20.77 -2.30
C SER A 70 3.51 21.03 -1.50
N GLU A 71 3.50 20.74 -0.20
CA GLU A 71 4.60 21.07 0.71
C GLU A 71 5.22 19.87 1.43
N LYS A 72 4.55 18.71 1.44
CA LYS A 72 4.93 17.58 2.31
C LYS A 72 4.75 16.24 1.61
N PHE A 73 5.65 15.32 1.94
CA PHE A 73 5.52 13.90 1.63
C PHE A 73 5.09 13.15 2.87
N TYR A 74 4.08 12.30 2.73
CA TYR A 74 3.59 11.44 3.80
C TYR A 74 3.87 10.00 3.40
N ARG A 75 4.35 9.21 4.36
CA ARG A 75 4.67 7.79 4.16
C ARG A 75 4.03 6.94 5.25
N ILE A 76 3.54 5.78 4.86
CA ILE A 76 3.14 4.70 5.79
C ILE A 76 3.92 3.46 5.36
N PHE A 77 4.73 2.92 6.25
CA PHE A 77 5.47 1.69 5.98
C PHE A 77 4.58 0.47 6.20
N ALA A 78 4.77 -0.54 5.38
CA ALA A 78 3.97 -1.76 5.37
C ALA A 78 4.90 -2.97 5.25
N PHE A 79 4.47 -4.08 5.83
CA PHE A 79 5.08 -5.38 5.63
C PHE A 79 4.21 -6.20 4.68
N TRP A 80 4.83 -6.88 3.72
CA TRP A 80 4.10 -7.78 2.84
C TRP A 80 4.15 -9.20 3.39
N SER A 81 3.16 -9.55 4.21
CA SER A 81 2.99 -10.93 4.67
C SER A 81 2.21 -11.72 3.63
N LYS A 82 2.74 -12.88 3.22
CA LYS A 82 1.90 -13.92 2.61
C LYS A 82 1.40 -14.74 3.79
N GLU A 83 0.10 -14.76 4.02
CA GLU A 83 -0.49 -15.75 4.92
C GLU A 83 -0.10 -17.15 4.43
N ASP A 84 0.95 -17.69 5.04
CA ASP A 84 1.28 -19.11 5.24
C ASP A 84 1.95 -19.29 6.63
N GLU A 85 1.90 -18.31 7.54
CA GLU A 85 2.31 -18.46 8.95
C GLU A 85 1.09 -18.31 9.85
N GLN A 86 0.44 -19.44 10.10
CA GLN A 86 -0.42 -19.61 11.27
C GLN A 86 0.41 -19.25 12.50
N LYS A 87 0.04 -18.19 13.22
CA LYS A 87 0.54 -18.00 14.58
C LYS A 87 -0.06 -19.12 15.44
N HIS A 88 0.83 -20.03 15.87
CA HIS A 88 0.61 -21.10 16.82
C HIS A 88 0.12 -20.59 18.19
#